data_AF-A0A533RZR7-F1
#
_entry.id   AF-A0A533RZR7-F1
#
_cell.length_a   1.000
_cell.length_b   1.000
_cell.length_c   1.000
_cell.angle_alpha   90.00
_cell.angle_beta   90.00
_cell.angle_gamma   90.00
#
_symmetry.space_group_name_H-M   'P 1'
#
loop_
_entity.id
_entity.type
_entity.pdbx_description
1 polymer ?
#
loop_
_entity_poly.entity_id
_entity_poly.type
_entity_poly.pdbx_seq_one_letter_code
_entity_poly.pdbx_strand_id
1 'polypeptide(L)'
;MNETWKGIPGYESQYQVSDMGRVRSVTRPITQIGRWGKPFTRVIPGRILKPGQYCKSGHVSVVLGKGTNGKPVHQLVMLTFVGPTPEGQEIRHLDGNP
;
A
#
# COMPACT_ATOMS: atom_id res chain seq x y z
N MET A 1 0.30 -13.50 17.64
CA MET A 1 -0.23 -12.13 17.52
C MET A 1 -0.98 -12.03 16.20
N ASN A 2 -2.23 -11.59 16.22
CA ASN A 2 -3.03 -11.42 15.01
C ASN A 2 -2.78 -10.01 14.47
N GLU A 3 -2.37 -9.90 13.20
CA GLU A 3 -2.28 -8.62 12.50
C GLU A 3 -3.65 -8.18 12.00
N THR A 4 -4.00 -6.92 12.25
CA THR A 4 -5.24 -6.32 11.77
C THR A 4 -5.01 -5.73 10.40
N TRP A 5 -5.79 -6.12 9.40
CA TRP A 5 -5.70 -5.59 8.03
C TRP A 5 -6.84 -4.63 7.73
N LYS A 6 -6.52 -3.44 7.22
CA LYS A 6 -7.50 -2.43 6.78
C LYS A 6 -7.23 -1.94 5.36
N GLY A 7 -8.28 -1.56 4.65
CA GLY A 7 -8.17 -0.97 3.31
C GLY A 7 -7.53 0.41 3.38
N ILE A 8 -6.55 0.68 2.51
CA ILE A 8 -5.88 1.97 2.47
C ILE A 8 -6.84 3.00 1.86
N PRO A 9 -7.09 4.16 2.52
CA PRO A 9 -7.94 5.21 1.95
C PRO A 9 -7.52 5.63 0.53
N GLY A 10 -8.47 5.66 -0.41
CA GLY A 10 -8.23 5.90 -1.85
C GLY A 10 -7.76 4.68 -2.65
N TYR A 11 -7.55 3.53 -2.00
CA TYR A 11 -7.08 2.28 -2.58
C TYR A 11 -7.80 1.05 -1.99
N GLU A 12 -8.97 1.23 -1.38
CA GLU A 12 -9.62 0.27 -0.49
C GLU A 12 -9.93 -1.07 -1.17
N SER A 13 -10.28 -1.03 -2.46
CA SER A 13 -10.56 -2.22 -3.28
C SER A 13 -9.30 -2.90 -3.84
N GLN A 14 -8.14 -2.28 -3.65
CA GLN A 14 -6.90 -2.66 -4.32
C GLN A 14 -5.82 -3.10 -3.35
N TYR A 15 -5.69 -2.41 -2.21
CA TYR A 15 -4.59 -2.56 -1.28
C TYR A 15 -5.06 -2.47 0.18
N GLN A 16 -4.41 -3.25 1.03
CA GLN A 16 -4.61 -3.24 2.47
C GLN A 16 -3.27 -3.09 3.18
N VAL A 17 -3.29 -2.47 4.35
CA VAL A 17 -2.13 -2.36 5.25
C VAL A 17 -2.47 -3.01 6.58
N SER A 18 -1.46 -3.65 7.18
CA SER A 18 -1.53 -4.26 8.50
C SER A 18 -1.03 -3.28 9.57
N ASP A 19 -1.52 -3.43 10.79
CA ASP A 19 -1.04 -2.71 11.98
C ASP A 19 0.45 -2.98 12.30
N MET A 20 1.04 -4.02 11.70
CA MET A 20 2.48 -4.32 11.76
C MET A 20 3.28 -3.76 10.57
N GLY A 21 2.72 -2.86 9.77
CA GLY A 21 3.43 -2.21 8.66
C GLY A 21 3.61 -3.10 7.42
N ARG A 22 2.84 -4.18 7.28
CA ARG A 22 2.83 -4.96 6.03
C ARG A 22 1.80 -4.40 5.07
N VAL A 23 2.11 -4.37 3.77
CA VAL A 23 1.16 -3.96 2.73
C VAL A 23 0.90 -5.11 1.79
N ARG A 24 -0.36 -5.35 1.44
CA ARG A 24 -0.75 -6.40 0.49
C ARG A 24 -1.73 -5.87 -0.55
N SER A 25 -1.68 -6.42 -1.75
CA SER A 25 -2.76 -6.28 -2.72
C SER A 25 -3.88 -7.27 -2.42
N VAL A 26 -5.11 -6.87 -2.70
CA VAL A 26 -6.28 -7.74 -2.62
C VAL A 26 -6.50 -8.43 -3.96
N THR A 27 -6.97 -9.69 -3.93
CA THR A 27 -7.39 -10.39 -5.14
C THR A 27 -8.54 -9.64 -5.78
N ARG A 28 -8.36 -9.21 -7.03
CA ARG A 28 -9.36 -8.39 -7.72
C ARG A 28 -9.45 -8.73 -9.20
N PRO A 29 -10.65 -8.67 -9.81
CA PRO A 29 -10.79 -8.68 -11.25
C PRO A 29 -10.30 -7.35 -11.84
N ILE A 30 -9.60 -7.41 -12.96
CA ILE A 30 -9.28 -6.25 -13.79
C ILE A 30 -9.77 -6.49 -15.22
N THR A 31 -10.20 -5.43 -15.88
CA THR A 31 -10.51 -5.46 -17.31
C THR A 31 -9.25 -5.09 -18.09
N GLN A 32 -8.85 -5.94 -19.03
CA GLN A 32 -7.75 -5.65 -19.96
C GLN A 32 -8.25 -5.72 -21.39
N ILE A 33 -7.59 -4.97 -22.28
CA ILE A 33 -7.81 -5.07 -23.71
C ILE A 33 -6.88 -6.14 -24.27
N GLY A 34 -7.46 -7.17 -24.88
CA GLY A 34 -6.71 -8.22 -25.57
C GLY A 34 -6.02 -7.70 -26.83
N ARG A 35 -5.13 -8.50 -27.41
CA ARG A 35 -4.39 -8.17 -28.64
C ARG A 35 -5.30 -7.70 -29.79
N TRP A 36 -6.53 -8.21 -29.84
CA TRP A 36 -7.53 -7.94 -30.88
C TRP A 36 -8.57 -6.88 -30.48
N GLY A 37 -8.29 -6.05 -29.47
CA GLY A 37 -9.20 -4.98 -29.04
C GLY A 37 -10.40 -5.43 -28.19
N LYS A 38 -10.64 -6.75 -28.05
CA LYS A 38 -11.73 -7.27 -27.21
C LYS A 38 -11.39 -7.17 -25.73
N PRO A 39 -12.27 -6.59 -24.88
CA PRO A 39 -12.07 -6.57 -23.44
C PRO A 39 -12.23 -7.99 -22.87
N PHE A 40 -11.39 -8.34 -21.90
CA PHE A 40 -11.55 -9.56 -21.12
C PHE A 40 -11.22 -9.28 -19.65
N THR A 41 -11.83 -10.06 -18.76
CA THR A 41 -11.60 -9.96 -17.33
C THR A 41 -10.50 -10.93 -16.92
N ARG A 42 -9.51 -10.42 -16.20
CA ARG A 42 -8.45 -11.22 -15.58
C ARG A 42 -8.50 -11.03 -14.07
N VAL A 43 -8.46 -12.11 -13.31
CA VAL A 43 -8.30 -12.01 -11.85
C VAL A 43 -6.81 -11.92 -11.53
N ILE A 44 -6.42 -10.86 -10.83
CA ILE A 44 -5.07 -10.73 -10.28
C ILE A 44 -5.11 -11.24 -8.84
N PRO A 45 -4.30 -12.24 -8.47
CA PRO A 45 -4.20 -12.69 -7.09
C PRO A 45 -3.58 -11.60 -6.21
N GLY A 46 -4.15 -11.44 -5.02
CA GLY A 46 -3.58 -10.63 -3.97
C GLY A 46 -2.24 -11.20 -3.49
N ARG A 47 -1.32 -10.33 -3.10
CA ARG A 47 -0.01 -10.72 -2.57
C ARG A 47 0.52 -9.67 -1.61
N ILE A 48 1.36 -10.09 -0.68
CA ILE A 48 2.16 -9.15 0.12
C ILE A 48 3.15 -8.44 -0.80
N LEU A 49 3.18 -7.12 -0.73
CA LEU A 49 4.11 -6.30 -1.50
C LEU A 49 5.47 -6.33 -0.81
N LYS A 50 6.54 -6.43 -1.61
CA LYS A 50 7.90 -6.33 -1.09
C LYS A 50 8.22 -4.85 -0.85
N PRO A 51 8.46 -4.41 0.39
CA PRO A 51 8.93 -3.06 0.65
C PRO A 51 10.31 -2.84 0.01
N GLY A 52 10.50 -1.67 -0.58
CA GLY A 52 11.79 -1.18 -1.06
C GLY A 52 12.34 -0.12 -0.13
N GLN A 53 13.66 0.03 -0.09
CA GLN A 53 14.30 1.13 0.63
C GLN A 53 13.85 2.46 0.05
N TYR A 54 13.30 3.34 0.89
CA TYR A 54 12.83 4.67 0.51
C TYR A 54 13.93 5.72 0.58
N CYS A 55 14.72 5.68 1.66
CA CYS A 55 15.81 6.63 1.88
C CYS A 55 16.96 6.01 2.67
N LYS A 56 18.08 6.73 2.74
CA LYS A 56 19.29 6.28 3.46
C LYS A 56 19.04 6.05 4.96
N SER A 57 18.03 6.70 5.53
CA SER A 57 17.68 6.56 6.95
C SER A 57 16.93 5.27 7.30
N GLY A 58 16.69 4.35 6.36
CA GLY A 58 16.14 3.03 6.64
C GLY A 58 14.65 2.87 6.40
N HIS A 59 13.91 3.98 6.25
CA HIS A 59 12.49 3.93 5.93
C HIS A 59 12.22 3.12 4.67
N VAL A 60 11.10 2.39 4.70
CA VAL A 60 10.65 1.58 3.58
C VAL A 60 9.42 2.17 2.90
N SER A 61 9.30 1.91 1.60
CA SER A 61 8.16 2.32 0.77
C SER A 61 7.64 1.18 -0.09
N VAL A 62 6.39 1.32 -0.53
CA VAL A 62 5.75 0.43 -1.50
C VAL A 62 5.13 1.21 -2.64
N VAL A 63 5.07 0.61 -3.81
CA VAL A 63 4.45 1.21 -4.99
C VAL A 63 3.01 0.70 -5.11
N LEU A 64 2.04 1.63 -5.03
CA LEU A 64 0.61 1.33 -5.16
C LEU A 64 0.12 1.62 -6.59
N GLY A 65 0.23 0.62 -7.45
CA GLY A 65 -0.18 0.72 -8.86
C GLY A 65 1.00 0.73 -9.83
N LYS A 66 0.70 0.83 -11.13
CA LYS A 66 1.73 0.87 -12.17
C LYS A 66 2.10 2.32 -12.47
N GLY A 67 3.39 2.65 -12.39
CA GLY A 67 3.90 3.99 -12.73
C GLY A 67 3.70 5.06 -11.64
N THR A 68 3.33 4.66 -10.43
CA THR A 68 3.19 5.58 -9.29
C THR A 68 4.50 5.69 -8.51
N ASN A 69 4.70 6.80 -7.80
CA ASN A 69 5.80 6.95 -6.86
C ASN A 69 5.64 5.99 -5.66
N GLY A 70 6.76 5.62 -5.06
CA GLY A 70 6.78 4.87 -3.80
C GLY A 70 6.15 5.68 -2.67
N LYS A 71 5.24 5.06 -1.92
CA LYS A 71 4.62 5.64 -0.73
C LYS A 71 5.27 5.04 0.53
N PRO A 72 5.77 5.84 1.47
CA PRO A 72 6.35 5.34 2.71
C PRO A 72 5.33 4.51 3.50
N VAL A 73 5.75 3.35 4.00
CA VAL A 73 4.86 2.41 4.68
C VAL A 73 4.26 3.01 5.94
N HIS A 74 5.06 3.70 6.76
CA HIS A 74 4.59 4.33 7.99
C HIS A 74 3.49 5.36 7.76
N GLN A 75 3.54 6.07 6.62
CA GLN A 75 2.48 7.01 6.23
C GLN A 75 1.19 6.28 5.87
N LEU A 76 1.29 5.15 5.17
CA LEU A 76 0.12 4.34 4.84
C LEU A 76 -0.54 3.73 6.09
N VAL A 77 0.27 3.30 7.06
CA VAL A 77 -0.23 2.81 8.36
C VAL A 77 -1.00 3.91 9.06
N MET A 78 -0.40 5.08 9.29
CA MET A 78 -1.08 6.18 9.98
C MET A 78 -2.33 6.64 9.24
N LEU A 79 -2.27 6.81 7.92
CA LEU A 79 -3.40 7.18 7.09
C LEU A 79 -4.59 6.22 7.28
N THR A 80 -4.31 4.93 7.41
CA THR A 80 -5.34 3.89 7.45
C THR A 80 -5.91 3.66 8.84
N PHE A 81 -5.08 3.75 9.89
CA PHE A 81 -5.52 3.44 11.27
C PHE A 81 -5.90 4.67 12.09
N VAL A 82 -5.31 5.83 11.78
CA VAL A 82 -5.50 7.08 12.53
C VAL A 82 -6.22 8.12 11.68
N GLY A 83 -5.78 8.30 10.42
CA GLY A 83 -6.35 9.27 9.49
C GLY A 83 -5.27 10.11 8.81
N PRO A 84 -5.68 11.12 8.01
CA PRO A 84 -4.75 11.96 7.28
C PRO A 84 -3.83 12.73 8.24
N THR A 85 -2.56 12.85 7.86
CA THR A 85 -1.60 13.66 8.59
C THR A 85 -2.05 15.13 8.56
N PRO A 86 -2.18 15.81 9.71
CA PRO A 86 -2.50 17.23 9.74
C PRO A 86 -1.44 18.06 8.99
N GLU A 87 -1.86 19.20 8.46
CA GLU A 87 -0.96 20.10 7.73
C GLU A 87 0.22 20.55 8.61
N GLY A 88 1.42 20.54 8.04
CA GLY A 88 2.66 20.90 8.74
C GLY A 88 3.17 19.86 9.75
N GLN A 89 2.52 18.70 9.88
CA GLN A 89 2.97 17.63 10.77
C GLN A 89 3.65 16.49 10.01
N GLU A 90 4.52 15.77 10.72
CA GLU A 90 5.21 14.58 10.23
C GLU A 90 4.90 13.38 11.12
N ILE A 91 4.91 12.21 10.50
CA ILE A 91 4.73 10.94 11.20
C ILE A 91 6.10 10.45 11.66
N ARG A 92 6.16 10.00 12.92
CA ARG A 92 7.40 9.56 13.57
C ARG A 92 7.28 8.12 14.08
N HIS A 93 8.37 7.37 13.95
CA HIS A 93 8.57 6.12 14.67
C HIS A 93 9.06 6.43 16.08
N LEU A 94 8.23 6.22 17.09
CA LEU A 94 8.53 6.60 18.49
C LEU A 94 9.64 5.74 19.11
N ASP A 95 9.83 4.53 18.60
CA ASP A 95 10.90 3.60 18.98
C ASP A 95 12.22 3.86 18.25
N GLY A 96 12.24 4.86 17.34
CA GLY A 96 13.41 5.18 16.52
C GLY A 96 13.72 4.15 15.44
N ASN A 97 12.84 3.16 15.21
CA ASN A 97 13.02 2.12 14.19
C ASN A 97 12.13 2.40 12.96
N PRO A 98 12.71 2.71 11.79
CA PRO A 98 11.98 3.15 10.60
C PRO A 98 11.40 2.06 9.70
#